data_AF-A0A522E7F3-F1
#
_entry.id   AF-A0A522E7F3-F1
#
_cell.length_a   1.000
_cell.length_b   1.000
_cell.length_c   1.000
_cell.angle_alpha   90.00
_cell.angle_beta   90.00
_cell.angle_gamma   90.00
#
_symmetry.space_group_name_H-M   'P 1'
#
loop_
_entity.id
_entity.type
_entity.pdbx_description
1 polymer ?
#
loop_
_entity_poly.entity_id
_entity_poly.type
_entity_poly.pdbx_seq_one_letter_code
_entity_poly.pdbx_strand_id
1 'polypeptide(L)' 'MSIKSPPTFKIERELLAQGFQRIVGVDEAGCGALAGPVVAAAVIPSLTNLY' A
#
# COMPACT_ATOMS: atom_id res chain seq x y z
N MET A 1 15.70 14.64 14.61
CA MET A 1 14.40 14.54 13.92
C MET A 1 14.66 13.89 12.57
N SER A 2 14.28 12.63 12.36
CA SER A 2 14.52 11.96 11.06
C SER A 2 13.44 12.38 10.06
N ILE A 3 13.83 12.92 8.91
CA ILE A 3 12.91 13.32 7.86
C ILE A 3 12.42 12.03 7.19
N LYS A 4 11.15 11.66 7.38
CA LYS A 4 10.57 10.53 6.65
C LYS A 4 10.34 10.96 5.20
N SER A 5 10.86 10.17 4.27
CA SER A 5 10.59 10.33 2.84
C SER A 5 9.08 10.17 2.58
N PRO A 6 8.51 10.93 1.63
CA PRO A 6 7.13 10.72 1.23
C PRO A 6 6.94 9.30 0.65
N PRO A 7 5.73 8.73 0.75
CA PRO A 7 5.41 7.45 0.12
C PRO A 7 5.59 7.54 -1.40
N THR A 8 5.98 6.43 -2.03
CA THR A 8 6.23 6.35 -3.48
C THR A 8 5.70 5.04 -4.04
N PHE A 9 5.37 5.00 -5.33
CA PHE A 9 4.96 3.78 -6.04
C PHE A 9 6.14 2.97 -6.61
N LYS A 10 7.31 2.98 -5.95
CA LYS A 10 8.52 2.36 -6.50
C LYS A 10 8.34 0.85 -6.72
N ILE A 11 7.83 0.17 -5.70
CA ILE A 11 7.65 -1.29 -5.71
C ILE A 11 6.57 -1.67 -6.72
N GLU A 12 5.48 -0.92 -6.76
CA GLU A 12 4.37 -1.16 -7.67
C GLU A 12 4.83 -1.03 -9.12
N ARG A 13 5.67 -0.03 -9.45
CA ARG A 13 6.28 0.09 -10.78
C ARG A 13 7.21 -1.09 -11.12
N GLU A 14 8.03 -1.54 -10.17
CA GLU A 14 8.90 -2.69 -10.38
C GLU A 14 8.10 -3.98 -10.66
N LEU A 15 6.97 -4.16 -9.97
CA LEU A 15 6.07 -5.29 -10.21
C LEU A 15 5.31 -5.17 -11.53
N LEU A 16 4.84 -3.98 -11.90
CA LEU A 16 4.24 -3.75 -13.23
C LEU A 16 5.25 -4.07 -14.34
N ALA A 17 6.51 -3.66 -14.19
CA ALA A 17 7.58 -3.95 -15.15
C ALA A 17 7.89 -5.46 -15.26
N GLN A 18 7.65 -6.22 -14.19
CA GLN A 18 7.74 -7.69 -14.20
C GLN A 18 6.52 -8.38 -14.84
N GLY A 19 5.50 -7.62 -15.25
CA GLY A 19 4.31 -8.14 -15.93
C GLY A 19 3.13 -8.46 -15.00
N PHE A 20 3.21 -8.13 -13.70
CA PHE A 20 2.06 -8.25 -12.82
C PHE A 20 0.98 -7.24 -13.22
N GLN A 21 -0.27 -7.69 -13.33
CA GLN A 21 -1.37 -6.88 -13.89
C GLN A 21 -2.22 -6.16 -12.83
N ARG A 22 -2.25 -6.69 -11.60
CA ARG A 22 -3.08 -6.17 -10.50
C ARG A 22 -2.23 -6.13 -9.25
N ILE A 23 -2.09 -4.95 -8.69
CA ILE A 23 -1.32 -4.69 -7.47
C ILE A 23 -2.28 -4.10 -6.45
N VAL A 24 -2.20 -4.59 -5.22
CA VAL A 24 -3.09 -4.20 -4.12
C VAL A 24 -2.24 -3.89 -2.89
N GLY A 25 -2.48 -2.72 -2.30
CA GLY A 25 -1.95 -2.40 -0.97
C GLY A 25 -2.89 -2.96 0.08
N VAL A 26 -2.34 -3.60 1.11
CA VAL A 26 -3.10 -4.17 2.23
C VAL A 26 -2.54 -3.58 3.52
N ASP A 27 -3.42 -3.17 4.42
CA ASP A 27 -3.04 -2.70 5.75
C ASP A 27 -4.16 -3.00 6.76
N GLU A 28 -3.79 -3.06 8.03
CA GLU A 28 -4.69 -3.34 9.14
C GLU A 28 -4.69 -2.26 10.21
N ALA A 29 -5.83 -2.11 10.89
CA ALA A 29 -5.98 -1.24 12.03
C ALA A 29 -6.62 -2.00 13.19
N GLY A 30 -6.22 -1.66 14.41
CA GLY A 30 -6.79 -2.21 15.64
C GLY A 30 -5.92 -3.24 16.38
N CYS A 31 -4.75 -3.63 15.85
CA CYS A 31 -3.88 -4.63 16.50
C CYS A 31 -3.38 -4.24 17.90
N GLY A 32 -3.34 -2.93 18.22
CA GLY A 32 -2.95 -2.42 19.54
C GLY A 32 -4.12 -1.97 20.43
N ALA A 33 -5.37 -2.17 20.01
CA ALA A 33 -6.53 -1.75 20.79
C ALA A 33 -6.75 -2.71 21.98
N LEU A 34 -7.18 -2.19 23.14
CA LEU A 34 -7.52 -3.00 24.32
C LEU A 34 -8.77 -3.87 24.13
N ALA A 35 -9.67 -3.45 23.24
CA ALA A 35 -10.86 -4.18 22.83
C ALA A 35 -11.33 -3.65 21.46
N GLY A 36 -12.13 -4.46 20.76
CA GLY A 36 -12.60 -4.18 19.39
C GLY A 36 -11.90 -5.07 18.35
N PRO A 37 -12.43 -5.14 17.12
CA PRO A 37 -11.88 -5.98 16.08
C PRO A 37 -10.59 -5.38 15.49
N VAL A 38 -9.75 -6.25 14.94
CA VAL A 38 -8.78 -5.85 13.92
C VAL A 38 -9.52 -5.82 12.58
N VAL A 39 -9.34 -4.74 11.83
CA VAL A 39 -9.94 -4.57 10.51
C VAL A 39 -8.82 -4.38 9.49
N ALA A 40 -8.84 -5.18 8.43
CA ALA A 40 -7.93 -5.03 7.30
C ALA A 40 -8.66 -4.48 6.08
N ALA A 41 -7.94 -3.73 5.25
CA ALA A 41 -8.45 -3.21 3.99
C ALA A 41 -7.47 -3.52 2.85
N ALA A 42 -7.99 -3.65 1.65
CA ALA A 42 -7.23 -3.89 0.44
C ALA A 42 -7.65 -2.88 -0.63
N VAL A 43 -6.69 -2.15 -1.20
CA VAL A 43 -6.95 -1.09 -2.17
C VAL A 43 -6.08 -1.30 -3.40
N ILE A 44 -6.71 -1.32 -4.58
CA ILE A 44 -5.99 -1.23 -5.85
C ILE A 44 -5.73 0.26 -6.12
N PRO A 45 -4.48 0.74 -6.07
CA PRO A 45 -4.18 2.15 -6.32
C PRO A 45 -4.33 2.48 -7.80
N SER A 46 -4.77 3.70 -8.12
CA SER A 46 -4.76 4.21 -9.49
C SER A 46 -3.33 4.59 -9.89
N LEU A 47 -2.72 3.76 -10.74
CA LEU A 47 -1.37 3.99 -11.28
C LEU A 47 -1.40 4.68 -12.67
N THR A 48 -2.59 5.09 -13.12
CA THR A 48 -2.87 5.58 -14.49
C THR A 48 -2.15 6.88 -14.86
N ASN A 49 -1.80 7.72 -13.88
CA ASN A 49 -1.15 9.03 -14.11
C ASN A 49 0.39 9.00 -13.95
N LEU A 50 1.02 7.83 -14.04
CA LEU A 50 2.46 7.65 -13.79
C LEU A 50 3.28 7.25 -15.03
N TYR A 51 2.67 7.36 -16.22
CA TYR A 51 3.31 7.16 -17.53
C TYR A 51 3.43 8.49 -18.28
#